data_AF-A0A3M1R4R1-F1
#
_entry.id   AF-A0A3M1R4R1-F1
#
_cell.length_a   1.000
_cell.length_b   1.000
_cell.length_c   1.000
_cell.angle_alpha   90.00
_cell.angle_beta   90.00
_cell.angle_gamma   90.00
#
_symmetry.space_group_name_H-M   'P 1'
#
loop_
_entity.id
_entity.type
_entity.pdbx_description
1 polymer ?
#
loop_
_entity_poly.entity_id
_entity_poly.type
_entity_poly.pdbx_seq_one_letter_code
_entity_poly.pdbx_strand_id
1 'polypeptide(L)'
;TLTWEGEPIDVFRRPPLPHAFLVERVSFLSPAETPEKRLRAAYAALFADGRPRDLRREAVVACTQETLHQDPILGMLVARAEQASENDLPSGRCRIRRYRAGYMEIEVETAAPALLVVREQFDPNWKATISPFPEAASAEKADTDVVRPLRTDHVLLGIPLRSGRHLVRLEYRPTWLYVGAILSATAWLATAAIFGCVFFRKRTR
;
A
#
# COMPACT_ATOMS: atom_id res chain seq x y z
N THR A 1 -8.17 -21.15 -23.87
CA THR A 1 -6.88 -21.23 -23.15
C THR A 1 -5.94 -20.26 -23.84
N LEU A 2 -5.47 -19.22 -23.16
CA LEU A 2 -4.46 -18.35 -23.75
C LEU A 2 -3.19 -19.18 -23.91
N THR A 3 -2.62 -19.22 -25.10
CA THR A 3 -1.41 -19.99 -25.42
C THR A 3 -0.30 -19.00 -25.77
N TRP A 4 0.90 -19.21 -25.23
CA TRP A 4 2.12 -18.49 -25.61
C TRP A 4 3.07 -19.52 -26.21
N GLU A 5 3.52 -19.32 -27.46
CA GLU A 5 4.35 -20.27 -28.21
C GLU A 5 3.82 -21.71 -28.29
N GLY A 6 2.49 -21.89 -28.28
CA GLY A 6 1.86 -23.23 -28.33
C GLY A 6 1.76 -23.94 -26.98
N GLU A 7 2.34 -23.38 -25.92
CA GLU A 7 2.15 -23.83 -24.54
C GLU A 7 0.91 -23.15 -23.94
N PRO A 8 -0.03 -23.90 -23.32
CA PRO A 8 -1.15 -23.31 -22.61
C PRO A 8 -0.64 -22.50 -21.42
N ILE A 9 -0.93 -21.19 -21.42
CA ILE A 9 -0.72 -20.34 -20.26
C ILE A 9 -1.75 -20.76 -19.20
N ASP A 10 -1.34 -21.67 -18.34
CA ASP A 10 -2.15 -22.14 -17.23
C ASP A 10 -2.08 -21.12 -16.08
N VAL A 11 -2.76 -19.98 -16.28
CA VAL A 11 -2.83 -18.85 -15.33
C VAL A 11 -3.37 -19.30 -13.95
N PHE A 12 -4.06 -20.43 -13.89
CA PHE A 12 -4.82 -20.88 -12.72
C PHE A 12 -4.12 -21.90 -11.80
N ARG A 13 -2.91 -22.40 -12.12
CA ARG A 13 -2.23 -23.37 -11.24
C ARG A 13 -1.42 -22.76 -10.10
N ARG A 14 -1.21 -21.44 -10.07
CA ARG A 14 -0.49 -20.83 -8.94
C ARG A 14 -1.43 -20.67 -7.74
N PRO A 15 -0.97 -20.98 -6.51
CA PRO A 15 -1.74 -20.64 -5.33
C PRO A 15 -2.07 -19.14 -5.31
N PRO A 16 -3.14 -18.70 -4.64
CA PRO A 16 -3.45 -17.28 -4.54
C PRO A 16 -2.29 -16.52 -3.87
N LEU A 17 -2.14 -15.24 -4.21
CA LEU A 17 -1.18 -14.38 -3.51
C LEU A 17 -1.58 -14.28 -2.03
N PRO A 18 -0.62 -14.39 -1.09
CA PRO A 18 -0.90 -14.13 0.32
C PRO A 18 -1.36 -12.68 0.51
N HIS A 19 -2.10 -12.42 1.58
CA HIS A 19 -2.62 -11.07 1.86
C HIS A 19 -1.51 -10.05 2.12
N ALA A 20 -0.37 -10.51 2.64
CA ALA A 20 0.83 -9.71 2.82
C ALA A 20 2.06 -10.61 2.59
N PHE A 21 3.09 -10.07 1.96
CA PHE A 21 4.35 -10.77 1.71
C PHE A 21 5.51 -9.77 1.54
N LEU A 22 6.74 -10.26 1.67
CA LEU A 22 7.94 -9.46 1.51
C LEU A 22 8.61 -9.72 0.17
N VAL A 23 9.12 -8.65 -0.43
CA VAL A 23 9.86 -8.69 -1.68
C VAL A 23 11.14 -7.88 -1.54
N GLU A 24 12.27 -8.46 -1.96
CA GLU A 24 13.58 -7.77 -1.96
C GLU A 24 13.97 -7.27 -3.35
N ARG A 25 13.53 -7.94 -4.43
CA ARG A 25 13.77 -7.50 -5.80
C ARG A 25 12.71 -6.50 -6.22
N VAL A 26 13.03 -5.22 -6.04
CA VAL A 26 12.13 -4.12 -6.39
C VAL A 26 12.67 -3.40 -7.61
N SER A 27 11.81 -3.22 -8.60
CA SER A 27 12.07 -2.35 -9.75
C SER A 27 11.13 -1.16 -9.73
N PHE A 28 11.53 -0.07 -10.38
CA PHE A 28 10.79 1.19 -10.34
C PHE A 28 10.34 1.60 -11.73
N LEU A 29 9.10 2.07 -11.82
CA LEU A 29 8.53 2.66 -13.03
C LEU A 29 8.03 4.07 -12.73
N SER A 30 8.21 4.98 -13.67
CA SER A 30 7.61 6.30 -13.58
C SER A 30 6.08 6.19 -13.59
N PRO A 31 5.35 6.90 -12.70
CA PRO A 31 3.90 6.89 -12.70
C PRO A 31 3.33 7.36 -14.04
N ALA A 32 2.38 6.61 -14.59
CA ALA A 32 1.74 6.97 -15.85
C ALA A 32 0.64 8.00 -15.65
N GLU A 33 0.73 9.11 -16.38
CA GLU A 33 -0.23 10.23 -16.31
C GLU A 33 -1.50 9.98 -17.13
N THR A 34 -1.35 9.42 -18.34
CA THR A 34 -2.47 9.22 -19.27
C THR A 34 -3.08 7.81 -19.16
N PRO A 35 -4.37 7.61 -19.52
CA PRO A 35 -5.00 6.29 -19.49
C PRO A 35 -4.26 5.22 -20.32
N GLU A 36 -3.81 5.56 -21.53
CA GLU A 36 -3.04 4.65 -22.40
C GLU A 36 -1.70 4.26 -21.77
N LYS A 37 -0.97 5.25 -21.24
CA LYS A 37 0.29 4.99 -20.52
C LYS A 37 0.04 4.16 -19.27
N ARG A 38 -1.11 4.30 -18.60
CA ARG A 38 -1.47 3.49 -17.42
C ARG A 38 -1.65 2.01 -17.76
N LEU A 39 -2.32 1.69 -18.87
CA LEU A 39 -2.44 0.31 -19.33
C LEU A 39 -1.06 -0.28 -19.67
N ARG A 40 -0.22 0.48 -20.38
CA ARG A 40 1.14 0.05 -20.73
C ARG A 40 2.02 -0.14 -19.49
N ALA A 41 1.91 0.74 -18.49
CA ALA A 41 2.59 0.61 -17.23
C ALA A 41 2.08 -0.59 -16.41
N ALA A 42 0.78 -0.86 -16.43
CA ALA A 42 0.21 -2.06 -15.82
C ALA A 42 0.79 -3.32 -16.45
N TYR A 43 0.87 -3.35 -17.79
CA TYR A 43 1.45 -4.47 -18.51
C TYR A 43 2.94 -4.64 -18.18
N ALA A 44 3.74 -3.58 -18.19
CA ALA A 44 5.15 -3.63 -17.84
C ALA A 44 5.40 -4.05 -16.37
N ALA A 45 4.47 -3.71 -15.47
CA ALA A 45 4.54 -4.11 -14.07
C ALA A 45 4.25 -5.60 -13.86
N LEU A 46 3.40 -6.20 -14.70
CA LEU A 46 2.97 -7.60 -14.58
C LEU A 46 3.78 -8.55 -15.46
N PHE A 47 4.41 -8.05 -16.52
CA PHE A 47 5.14 -8.84 -17.50
C PHE A 47 6.55 -8.27 -17.70
N ALA A 48 7.56 -9.15 -17.60
CA ALA A 48 8.94 -8.87 -17.97
C ALA A 48 9.21 -9.52 -19.34
N ASP A 49 9.54 -8.72 -20.36
CA ASP A 49 9.83 -9.23 -21.71
C ASP A 49 8.74 -10.17 -22.28
N GLY A 50 7.47 -9.85 -21.98
CA GLY A 50 6.31 -10.65 -22.39
C GLY A 50 6.04 -11.90 -21.55
N ARG A 51 6.87 -12.21 -20.55
CA ARG A 51 6.67 -13.31 -19.60
C ARG A 51 6.01 -12.84 -18.31
N PRO A 52 5.04 -13.57 -17.73
CA PRO A 52 4.43 -13.23 -16.45
C PRO A 52 5.48 -13.17 -15.33
N ARG A 53 5.50 -12.07 -14.59
CA ARG A 53 6.35 -11.91 -13.40
C ARG A 53 5.87 -12.78 -12.25
N ASP A 54 6.80 -13.24 -11.42
CA ASP A 54 6.43 -13.86 -10.13
C ASP A 54 6.35 -12.80 -9.04
N LEU A 55 5.15 -12.24 -8.86
CA LEU A 55 4.90 -11.14 -7.92
C LEU A 55 5.28 -11.46 -6.46
N ARG A 56 5.54 -12.73 -6.11
CA ARG A 56 6.04 -13.11 -4.78
C ARG A 56 7.54 -12.86 -4.60
N ARG A 57 8.28 -12.74 -5.69
CA ARG A 57 9.75 -12.66 -5.71
C ARG A 57 10.23 -11.32 -6.22
N GLU A 58 9.47 -10.70 -7.10
CA GLU A 58 9.75 -9.39 -7.66
C GLU A 58 8.52 -8.49 -7.57
N ALA A 59 8.77 -7.19 -7.41
CA ALA A 59 7.72 -6.19 -7.32
C ALA A 59 8.11 -4.96 -8.13
N VAL A 60 7.12 -4.34 -8.75
CA VAL A 60 7.30 -3.12 -9.55
C VAL A 60 6.60 -1.97 -8.88
N VAL A 61 7.35 -0.98 -8.41
CA VAL A 61 6.86 0.17 -7.68
C VAL A 61 6.74 1.37 -8.60
N ALA A 62 5.56 1.98 -8.65
CA ALA A 62 5.37 3.24 -9.37
C ALA A 62 5.86 4.40 -8.49
N CYS A 63 6.98 5.02 -8.87
CA CYS A 63 7.64 6.07 -8.10
C CYS A 63 8.33 7.08 -9.04
N THR A 64 8.31 8.36 -8.69
CA THR A 64 9.05 9.39 -9.46
C THR A 64 10.53 9.34 -9.08
N GLN A 65 11.42 9.75 -10.00
CA GLN A 65 12.84 9.85 -9.68
C GLN A 65 13.12 10.80 -8.52
N GLU A 66 12.38 11.91 -8.41
CA GLU A 66 12.54 12.83 -7.28
C GLU A 66 12.27 12.13 -5.93
N THR A 67 11.18 11.37 -5.83
CA THR A 67 10.83 10.63 -4.61
C THR A 67 11.90 9.59 -4.28
N LEU A 68 12.45 8.90 -5.29
CA LEU A 68 13.55 7.93 -5.11
C LEU A 68 14.80 8.57 -4.50
N HIS A 69 15.14 9.81 -4.88
CA HIS A 69 16.32 10.50 -4.34
C HIS A 69 16.09 11.08 -2.95
N GLN A 70 14.84 11.46 -2.62
CA GLN A 70 14.49 12.06 -1.33
C GLN A 70 14.29 11.02 -0.23
N ASP A 71 13.82 9.81 -0.56
CA ASP A 71 13.53 8.77 0.41
C ASP A 71 14.73 7.81 0.59
N PRO A 72 15.42 7.85 1.75
CA PRO A 72 16.59 7.01 1.98
C PRO A 72 16.26 5.51 2.02
N ILE A 73 15.03 5.12 2.39
CA ILE A 73 14.63 3.71 2.43
C ILE A 73 14.46 3.19 1.00
N LEU A 74 13.95 4.00 0.08
CA LEU A 74 13.89 3.64 -1.33
C LEU A 74 15.28 3.47 -1.94
N GLY A 75 16.22 4.34 -1.60
CA GLY A 75 17.62 4.16 -1.98
C GLY A 75 18.21 2.83 -1.50
N MET A 76 17.90 2.43 -0.26
CA MET A 76 18.32 1.12 0.28
C MET A 76 17.67 -0.06 -0.46
N LEU A 77 16.41 0.07 -0.88
CA LEU A 77 15.74 -0.96 -1.68
C LEU A 77 16.35 -1.11 -3.06
N VAL A 78 16.71 0.00 -3.73
CA VAL A 78 17.41 -0.04 -5.02
C VAL A 78 18.75 -0.78 -4.86
N ALA A 79 19.56 -0.38 -3.87
CA ALA A 79 20.85 -1.02 -3.62
C ALA A 79 20.71 -2.51 -3.28
N ARG A 80 19.65 -2.89 -2.55
CA ARG A 80 19.36 -4.30 -2.24
C ARG A 80 18.91 -5.08 -3.48
N ALA A 81 18.06 -4.49 -4.33
CA ALA A 81 17.56 -5.13 -5.53
C ALA A 81 18.67 -5.42 -6.56
N GLU A 82 19.71 -4.57 -6.61
CA GLU A 82 20.91 -4.80 -7.44
C GLU A 82 21.76 -5.98 -6.96
N GLN A 83 21.74 -6.27 -5.65
CA GLN A 83 22.50 -7.37 -5.04
C GLN A 83 21.75 -8.70 -5.00
N ALA A 84 20.42 -8.66 -5.06
CA ALA A 84 19.56 -9.84 -4.93
C ALA A 84 19.60 -10.71 -6.19
N SER A 85 19.93 -12.00 -6.01
CA SER A 85 19.90 -12.97 -7.11
C SER A 85 18.47 -13.44 -7.41
N GLU A 86 18.25 -13.98 -8.62
CA GLU A 86 16.94 -14.51 -9.03
C GLU A 86 16.48 -15.71 -8.18
N ASN A 87 17.44 -16.44 -7.61
CA ASN A 87 17.18 -17.62 -6.79
C ASN A 87 17.10 -17.32 -5.29
N ASP A 88 17.35 -16.08 -4.86
CA ASP A 88 17.30 -15.73 -3.45
C ASP A 88 15.85 -15.73 -2.96
N LEU A 89 15.62 -16.47 -1.88
CA LEU A 89 14.36 -16.37 -1.15
C LEU A 89 14.40 -15.11 -0.28
N PRO A 90 13.25 -14.41 -0.10
CA PRO A 90 13.19 -13.27 0.80
C PRO A 90 13.69 -13.65 2.20
N SER A 91 14.63 -12.87 2.72
CA SER A 91 15.25 -13.01 4.03
C SER A 91 14.38 -12.38 5.13
N GLY A 92 13.10 -12.72 5.13
CA GLY A 92 12.14 -12.16 6.07
C GLY A 92 10.82 -12.91 6.12
N ARG A 93 10.01 -12.57 7.11
CA ARG A 93 8.66 -13.09 7.33
C ARG A 93 7.73 -11.96 7.72
N CYS A 94 6.47 -12.10 7.34
CA CYS A 94 5.42 -11.22 7.82
C CYS A 94 4.20 -12.03 8.26
N ARG A 95 3.44 -11.49 9.21
CA ARG A 95 2.23 -12.10 9.74
C ARG A 95 1.19 -11.04 10.04
N ILE A 96 -0.02 -11.22 9.52
CA ILE A 96 -1.14 -10.35 9.83
C ILE A 96 -1.61 -10.68 11.25
N ARG A 97 -1.59 -9.68 12.14
CA ARG A 97 -2.11 -9.80 13.51
C ARG A 97 -3.59 -9.46 13.58
N ARG A 98 -4.02 -8.48 12.78
CA ARG A 98 -5.40 -7.99 12.76
C ARG A 98 -5.77 -7.54 11.37
N TYR A 99 -6.99 -7.87 10.97
CA TYR A 99 -7.55 -7.48 9.68
C TYR A 99 -8.99 -7.02 9.86
N ARG A 100 -9.30 -5.82 9.35
CA ARG A 100 -10.64 -5.24 9.26
C ARG A 100 -10.73 -4.41 7.98
N ALA A 101 -11.93 -4.11 7.51
CA ALA A 101 -12.11 -3.22 6.37
C ALA A 101 -11.42 -1.87 6.63
N GLY A 102 -10.52 -1.46 5.73
CA GLY A 102 -9.74 -0.23 5.85
C GLY A 102 -8.69 -0.24 6.96
N TYR A 103 -8.38 -1.39 7.57
CA TYR A 103 -7.40 -1.46 8.65
C TYR A 103 -6.66 -2.81 8.73
N MET A 104 -5.34 -2.78 8.80
CA MET A 104 -4.51 -3.99 8.97
C MET A 104 -3.35 -3.75 9.92
N GLU A 105 -3.05 -4.72 10.78
CA GLU A 105 -1.80 -4.76 11.55
C GLU A 105 -0.97 -5.95 11.11
N ILE A 106 0.27 -5.68 10.71
CA ILE A 106 1.19 -6.65 10.15
C ILE A 106 2.47 -6.61 10.97
N GLU A 107 2.80 -7.74 11.57
CA GLU A 107 4.12 -7.98 12.14
C GLU A 107 5.08 -8.36 11.02
N VAL A 108 6.23 -7.70 10.96
CA VAL A 108 7.24 -7.95 9.93
C VAL A 108 8.59 -8.13 10.61
N GLU A 109 9.38 -9.08 10.12
CA GLU A 109 10.76 -9.29 10.49
C GLU A 109 11.56 -9.53 9.22
N THR A 110 12.58 -8.72 8.97
CA THR A 110 13.39 -8.82 7.75
C THR A 110 14.86 -8.53 8.06
N ALA A 111 15.77 -9.35 7.53
CA ALA A 111 17.21 -9.20 7.76
C ALA A 111 17.83 -8.09 6.88
N ALA A 112 17.16 -7.75 5.78
CA ALA A 112 17.57 -6.72 4.83
C ALA A 112 16.43 -5.71 4.57
N PRO A 113 16.73 -4.53 4.00
CA PRO A 113 15.70 -3.66 3.46
C PRO A 113 14.80 -4.43 2.49
N ALA A 114 13.49 -4.34 2.69
CA ALA A 114 12.51 -5.09 1.90
C ALA A 114 11.23 -4.27 1.69
N LEU A 115 10.50 -4.60 0.63
CA LEU A 115 9.18 -4.05 0.36
C LEU A 115 8.13 -5.00 0.93
N LEU A 116 7.33 -4.52 1.87
CA LEU A 116 6.10 -5.21 2.28
C LEU A 116 5.02 -4.92 1.25
N VAL A 117 4.59 -5.95 0.53
CA VAL A 117 3.48 -5.88 -0.41
C VAL A 117 2.22 -6.38 0.27
N VAL A 118 1.15 -5.59 0.18
CA VAL A 118 -0.16 -5.91 0.76
C VAL A 118 -1.18 -6.02 -0.37
N ARG A 119 -1.94 -7.11 -0.36
CA ARG A 119 -2.99 -7.43 -1.35
C ARG A 119 -4.26 -6.62 -1.12
N GLU A 120 -4.11 -5.31 -1.08
CA GLU A 120 -5.18 -4.31 -0.99
C GLU A 120 -5.05 -3.35 -2.16
N GLN A 121 -6.17 -2.81 -2.62
CA GLN A 121 -6.17 -1.87 -3.74
C GLN A 121 -5.47 -0.56 -3.36
N PHE A 122 -4.56 -0.12 -4.22
CA PHE A 122 -3.89 1.17 -4.07
C PHE A 122 -4.88 2.32 -4.14
N ASP A 123 -4.81 3.19 -3.13
CA ASP A 123 -5.51 4.46 -3.04
C ASP A 123 -4.65 5.45 -2.24
N PRO A 124 -4.53 6.72 -2.67
CA PRO A 124 -3.70 7.72 -1.99
C PRO A 124 -4.14 8.06 -0.55
N ASN A 125 -5.34 7.65 -0.15
CA ASN A 125 -5.89 7.84 1.20
C ASN A 125 -5.47 6.76 2.20
N TRP A 126 -4.72 5.74 1.77
CA TRP A 126 -4.06 4.82 2.69
C TRP A 126 -2.90 5.51 3.42
N LYS A 127 -2.72 5.16 4.70
CA LYS A 127 -1.58 5.55 5.51
C LYS A 127 -0.97 4.32 6.16
N ALA A 128 0.36 4.24 6.16
CA ALA A 128 1.10 3.22 6.88
C ALA A 128 1.86 3.89 8.04
N THR A 129 1.72 3.32 9.23
CA THR A 129 2.52 3.67 10.40
C THR A 129 3.44 2.51 10.71
N ILE A 130 4.74 2.75 10.69
CA ILE A 130 5.77 1.76 10.97
C ILE A 130 6.31 2.09 12.36
N SER A 131 6.29 1.10 13.24
CA SER A 131 6.81 1.23 14.59
C SER A 131 7.71 0.04 14.90
N PRO A 132 8.72 0.19 15.78
CA PRO A 132 9.49 -0.95 16.28
C PRO A 132 8.55 -1.95 16.93
N PHE A 133 8.88 -3.23 16.84
CA PHE A 133 8.07 -4.24 17.50
C PHE A 133 8.08 -4.03 19.03
N PRO A 134 6.94 -4.16 19.74
CA PRO A 134 6.80 -3.74 21.14
C PRO A 134 7.83 -4.32 22.12
N GLU A 135 8.35 -5.53 21.86
CA GLU A 135 9.37 -6.19 22.71
C GLU A 135 10.79 -5.63 22.47
N ALA A 136 11.04 -5.03 21.31
CA ALA A 136 12.34 -4.45 20.93
C ALA A 136 12.46 -2.97 21.33
N ALA A 137 11.35 -2.31 21.69
CA ALA A 137 11.31 -0.92 22.10
C ALA A 137 11.72 -0.79 23.58
N SER A 138 13.03 -0.70 23.84
CA SER A 138 13.53 -0.26 25.15
C SER A 138 13.10 1.20 25.36
N ALA A 139 11.99 1.41 26.09
CA ALA A 139 11.47 2.58 26.83
C ALA A 139 11.70 4.04 26.36
N GLU A 140 12.44 4.30 25.29
CA GLU A 140 12.84 5.62 24.83
C GLU A 140 12.30 5.79 23.41
N LYS A 141 11.22 6.58 23.32
CA LYS A 141 10.62 7.14 22.10
C LYS A 141 10.86 6.31 20.83
N ALA A 142 10.14 5.19 20.73
CA ALA A 142 10.12 4.34 19.56
C ALA A 142 9.89 5.17 18.28
N ASP A 143 10.89 5.21 17.40
CA ASP A 143 10.86 5.99 16.16
C ASP A 143 9.71 5.48 15.30
N THR A 144 8.65 6.29 15.18
CA THR A 144 7.40 5.90 14.53
C THR A 144 7.28 6.67 13.24
N ASP A 145 7.51 5.98 12.13
CA ASP A 145 7.46 6.56 10.80
C ASP A 145 6.04 6.47 10.24
N VAL A 146 5.51 7.61 9.79
CA VAL A 146 4.25 7.65 9.05
C VAL A 146 4.57 7.85 7.57
N VAL A 147 4.34 6.82 6.78
CA VAL A 147 4.62 6.82 5.34
C VAL A 147 3.34 6.62 4.53
N ARG A 148 3.35 7.13 3.30
CA ARG A 148 2.32 6.80 2.32
C ARG A 148 2.71 5.51 1.60
N PRO A 149 1.84 4.48 1.58
CA PRO A 149 2.09 3.32 0.74
C PRO A 149 2.28 3.73 -0.71
N LEU A 150 3.15 3.00 -1.39
CA LEU A 150 3.45 3.16 -2.81
C LEU A 150 2.54 2.24 -3.62
N ARG A 151 2.30 2.63 -4.88
CA ARG A 151 1.58 1.77 -5.81
C ARG A 151 2.55 0.70 -6.32
N THR A 152 2.22 -0.55 -6.06
CA THR A 152 3.05 -1.71 -6.41
C THR A 152 2.28 -2.66 -7.32
N ASP A 153 2.93 -3.23 -8.32
CA ASP A 153 2.34 -4.17 -9.29
C ASP A 153 1.02 -3.63 -9.87
N HIS A 154 1.04 -2.34 -10.18
CA HIS A 154 -0.08 -1.51 -10.64
C HIS A 154 -1.21 -1.25 -9.63
N VAL A 155 -1.64 -2.24 -8.86
CA VAL A 155 -2.87 -2.17 -8.05
C VAL A 155 -2.65 -2.43 -6.56
N LEU A 156 -1.50 -2.95 -6.14
CA LEU A 156 -1.20 -3.32 -4.77
C LEU A 156 -0.59 -2.15 -3.98
N LEU A 157 -0.55 -2.31 -2.66
CA LEU A 157 0.17 -1.41 -1.76
C LEU A 157 1.57 -1.95 -1.50
N GLY A 158 2.59 -1.10 -1.64
CA GLY A 158 3.96 -1.38 -1.20
C GLY A 158 4.37 -0.45 -0.07
N ILE A 159 4.95 -1.00 1.00
CA ILE A 159 5.49 -0.24 2.13
C ILE A 159 6.98 -0.54 2.23
N PRO A 160 7.86 0.44 1.99
CA PRO A 160 9.30 0.23 2.11
C PRO A 160 9.67 0.09 3.59
N LEU A 161 10.46 -0.93 3.92
CA LEU A 161 10.88 -1.23 5.28
C LEU A 161 12.40 -1.35 5.35
N ARG A 162 12.96 -0.88 6.47
CA ARG A 162 14.36 -1.15 6.85
C ARG A 162 14.47 -2.59 7.37
N SER A 163 15.70 -3.09 7.48
CA SER A 163 15.96 -4.31 8.24
C SER A 163 15.50 -4.16 9.70
N GLY A 164 15.14 -5.27 10.33
CA GLY A 164 14.65 -5.35 11.70
C GLY A 164 13.23 -5.89 11.82
N ARG A 165 12.70 -5.80 13.05
CA ARG A 165 11.36 -6.27 13.42
C ARG A 165 10.43 -5.08 13.65
N HIS A 166 9.38 -5.01 12.86
CA HIS A 166 8.47 -3.88 12.78
C HIS A 166 7.02 -4.31 13.01
N LEU A 167 6.22 -3.40 13.53
CA LEU A 167 4.77 -3.46 13.49
C LEU A 167 4.28 -2.39 12.52
N VAL A 168 3.72 -2.84 11.40
CA VAL A 168 3.15 -1.99 10.37
C VAL A 168 1.64 -1.92 10.53
N ARG A 169 1.11 -0.72 10.73
CA ARG A 169 -0.33 -0.46 10.80
C ARG A 169 -0.79 0.28 9.55
N LEU A 170 -1.71 -0.31 8.81
CA LEU A 170 -2.36 0.31 7.66
C LEU A 170 -3.73 0.81 8.06
N GLU A 171 -4.05 2.05 7.69
CA GLU A 171 -5.35 2.66 7.93
C GLU A 171 -5.81 3.44 6.69
N TYR A 172 -7.04 3.18 6.25
CA TYR A 172 -7.66 3.90 5.15
C TYR A 172 -8.41 5.11 5.68
N ARG A 173 -8.02 6.32 5.25
CA ARG A 173 -8.60 7.59 5.70
C ARG A 173 -9.25 8.36 4.54
N PRO A 174 -10.47 7.99 4.12
CA PRO A 174 -11.12 8.60 2.97
C PRO A 174 -11.47 10.06 3.26
N THR A 175 -10.94 10.98 2.46
CA THR A 175 -11.19 12.43 2.60
C THR A 175 -12.66 12.79 2.38
N TRP A 176 -13.33 12.14 1.43
CA TRP A 176 -14.74 12.39 1.09
C TRP A 176 -15.73 12.05 2.20
N LEU A 177 -15.39 11.11 3.07
CA LEU A 177 -16.25 10.77 4.21
C LEU A 177 -16.38 11.97 5.17
N TYR A 178 -15.30 12.69 5.42
CA TYR A 178 -15.31 13.90 6.24
C TYR A 178 -16.14 15.02 5.60
N VAL A 179 -16.01 15.20 4.28
CA VAL A 179 -16.81 16.19 3.53
C VAL A 179 -18.30 15.87 3.63
N GLY A 180 -18.68 14.62 3.41
CA GLY A 180 -20.08 14.18 3.54
C GLY A 180 -20.63 14.33 4.96
N ALA A 181 -19.81 14.07 5.98
CA ALA A 181 -20.19 14.26 7.37
C ALA A 181 -20.43 15.75 7.71
N ILE A 182 -19.57 16.65 7.22
CA ILE A 182 -19.73 18.10 7.40
C ILE A 182 -21.02 18.58 6.70
N LEU A 183 -21.25 18.19 5.44
CA LEU A 183 -22.46 18.54 4.71
C LEU A 183 -23.73 18.03 5.39
N SER A 184 -23.68 16.82 5.95
CA SER A 184 -24.80 16.25 6.69
C SER A 184 -25.06 17.04 7.97
N ALA A 185 -24.01 17.37 8.73
CA ALA A 185 -24.12 18.16 9.95
C ALA A 185 -24.70 19.56 9.68
N THR A 186 -24.26 20.24 8.62
CA THR A 186 -24.80 21.56 8.25
C THR A 186 -26.27 21.48 7.83
N ALA A 187 -26.66 20.43 7.09
CA ALA A 187 -28.06 20.21 6.73
C ALA A 187 -28.96 19.99 7.96
N TRP A 188 -28.50 19.20 8.93
CA TRP A 188 -29.23 18.98 10.19
C TRP A 188 -29.35 20.26 11.02
N LEU A 189 -28.28 21.05 11.12
CA LEU A 189 -28.29 22.33 11.83
C LEU A 189 -29.23 23.36 11.16
N ALA A 190 -29.21 23.46 9.84
CA ALA A 190 -30.12 24.33 9.09
C ALA A 190 -31.59 23.92 9.30
N THR A 191 -31.87 22.62 9.25
CA THR A 191 -33.21 22.07 9.50
C THR A 191 -33.67 22.39 10.92
N ALA A 192 -32.83 22.13 11.92
CA ALA A 192 -33.13 22.44 13.32
C ALA A 192 -33.38 23.93 13.55
N ALA A 193 -32.61 24.81 12.90
CA ALA A 193 -32.79 26.25 12.97
C ALA A 193 -34.12 26.70 12.35
N ILE A 194 -34.50 26.16 11.19
CA ILE A 194 -35.79 26.46 10.54
C ILE A 194 -36.95 26.02 11.43
N PHE A 195 -36.92 24.77 11.93
CA PHE A 195 -37.96 24.26 12.83
C PHE A 195 -38.04 25.05 14.14
N GLY A 196 -36.89 25.41 14.73
CA GLY A 196 -36.80 26.29 15.88
C GLY A 196 -37.47 27.63 15.61
N CYS A 197 -37.08 28.33 14.54
CA CYS A 197 -37.67 29.61 14.15
C CYS A 197 -39.19 29.55 13.93
N VAL A 198 -39.68 28.48 13.28
CA VAL A 198 -41.13 28.27 13.08
C VAL A 198 -41.85 28.04 14.41
N PHE A 199 -41.28 27.24 15.31
CA PHE A 199 -41.87 26.96 16.61
C PHE A 199 -41.89 28.20 17.51
N PHE A 200 -40.79 28.96 17.56
CA PHE A 200 -40.71 30.21 18.32
C PHE A 200 -41.69 31.27 17.78
N ARG A 201 -41.87 31.38 16.46
CA ARG A 201 -42.89 32.27 15.87
C ARG A 201 -44.33 31.88 16.21
N LYS A 202 -44.61 30.59 16.40
CA LYS A 202 -45.95 30.12 16.79
C LYS A 202 -46.26 30.36 18.28
N ARG A 203 -45.24 30.50 19.12
CA ARG A 203 -45.43 30.68 20.57
C ARG A 203 -45.64 32.15 20.99
N THR A 204 -45.29 33.10 20.12
CA THR A 204 -45.42 34.55 20.36
C THR A 204 -46.65 35.19 19.70
N ARG A 205 -47.49 34.41 19.01
CA ARG A 205 -48.84 34.81 18.57
C ARG A 205 -49.88 34.10 19.42
#